data_AF-T0ZTY2-F1
#
_entry.id   AF-T0ZTY2-F1
#
_cell.length_a   1.000
_cell.length_b   1.000
_cell.length_c   1.000
_cell.angle_alpha   90.00
_cell.angle_beta   90.00
_cell.angle_gamma   90.00
#
_symmetry.space_group_name_H-M   'P 1'
#
loop_
_entity.id
_entity.type
_entity.pdbx_description
1 polymer ?
#
loop_
_entity_poly.entity_id
_entity_poly.type
_entity_poly.pdbx_seq_one_letter_code
_entity_poly.pdbx_strand_id
1 'polypeptide(L)'
;MPLSWNEIKDRALRFSREWALESSEDAEAKSFWDGFFEVFGVSRRRVASFERRVKKIDGKDGYIDLLWKGVLLIEHKSRGKDL
;
A
#
# COMPACT_ATOMS: atom_id res chain seq x y z
N MET A 1 -19.81 8.02 10.48
CA MET A 1 -20.30 8.51 9.17
C MET A 1 -19.25 8.18 8.13
N PRO A 2 -19.63 7.84 6.89
CA PRO A 2 -18.67 7.69 5.80
C PRO A 2 -17.92 9.02 5.57
N LEU A 3 -16.65 8.94 5.16
CA LEU A 3 -15.86 10.14 4.87
C LEU A 3 -16.50 10.94 3.72
N SER A 4 -16.46 12.27 3.83
CA SER A 4 -16.87 13.13 2.73
C SER A 4 -15.81 13.17 1.63
N TRP A 5 -16.21 13.49 0.40
CA TRP A 5 -15.27 13.69 -0.70
C TRP A 5 -14.23 14.79 -0.44
N ASN A 6 -14.63 15.86 0.26
CA ASN A 6 -13.70 16.93 0.65
C ASN A 6 -12.65 16.41 1.62
N GLU A 7 -13.05 15.57 2.57
CA GLU A 7 -12.12 14.98 3.53
C GLU A 7 -11.14 14.00 2.87
N ILE A 8 -11.63 13.15 1.95
CA ILE A 8 -10.76 12.26 1.15
C ILE A 8 -9.77 13.09 0.34
N LYS A 9 -10.21 14.18 -0.30
CA LYS A 9 -9.35 15.07 -1.09
C LYS A 9 -8.27 15.71 -0.23
N ASP A 10 -8.61 16.23 0.94
CA ASP A 10 -7.65 16.87 1.85
C ASP A 10 -6.63 15.87 2.38
N ARG A 11 -7.06 14.64 2.73
CA ARG A 11 -6.17 13.55 3.14
C ARG A 11 -5.24 13.13 2.01
N ALA A 12 -5.77 12.97 0.79
CA ALA A 12 -4.98 12.60 -0.38
C ALA A 12 -3.90 13.64 -0.71
N LEU A 13 -4.25 14.93 -0.61
CA LEU A 13 -3.30 16.02 -0.84
C LEU A 13 -2.18 16.03 0.20
N ARG A 14 -2.51 15.79 1.47
CA ARG A 14 -1.52 15.67 2.55
C ARG A 14 -0.60 14.49 2.32
N PHE A 15 -1.16 13.32 2.05
CA PHE A 15 -0.43 12.10 1.72
C PHE A 15 0.55 12.35 0.57
N SER A 16 0.07 12.91 -0.56
CA SER A 16 0.92 13.18 -1.71
C SER A 16 2.09 14.11 -1.40
N ARG A 17 1.92 15.09 -0.49
CA ARG A 17 2.99 16.01 -0.09
C ARG A 17 4.00 15.36 0.84
N GLU A 18 3.53 14.57 1.80
CA GLU A 18 4.35 13.85 2.76
C GLU A 18 5.28 12.86 2.06
N TRP A 19 4.75 12.11 1.09
CA TRP A 19 5.48 11.05 0.39
C TRP A 19 6.15 11.50 -0.91
N ALA A 20 6.14 12.82 -1.23
CA ALA A 20 6.60 13.35 -2.52
C ALA A 20 8.07 13.07 -2.84
N LEU A 21 8.92 12.97 -1.82
CA LEU A 21 10.37 12.80 -1.96
C LEU A 21 10.86 11.42 -1.48
N GLU A 22 9.94 10.59 -0.98
CA GLU A 22 10.31 9.24 -0.53
C GLU A 22 10.71 8.37 -1.72
N SER A 23 11.75 7.57 -1.53
CA SER A 23 12.31 6.73 -2.60
C SER A 23 12.86 5.38 -2.13
N SER A 24 12.84 5.11 -0.82
CA SER A 24 13.42 3.90 -0.21
C SER A 24 12.35 2.86 0.14
N GLU A 25 12.48 1.61 -0.35
CA GLU A 25 11.62 0.48 0.05
C GLU A 25 11.76 0.13 1.54
N ASP A 26 13.00 0.04 2.02
CA ASP A 26 13.31 -0.79 3.20
C ASP A 26 12.87 -0.16 4.53
N ALA A 27 12.75 1.17 4.58
CA ALA A 27 12.39 1.87 5.80
C ALA A 27 10.88 2.15 5.91
N GLU A 28 10.21 2.45 4.80
CA GLU A 28 8.92 3.13 4.86
C GLU A 28 7.77 2.49 4.06
N ALA A 29 7.97 1.36 3.36
CA ALA A 29 6.89 0.75 2.58
C ALA A 29 5.61 0.46 3.41
N LYS A 30 5.77 0.02 4.67
CA LYS A 30 4.64 -0.25 5.57
C LYS A 30 3.93 1.04 5.97
N SER A 31 4.68 2.08 6.33
CA SER A 31 4.19 3.42 6.66
C SER A 31 3.47 4.07 5.49
N PHE A 32 4.01 3.95 4.28
CA PHE A 32 3.41 4.45 3.05
C PHE A 32 2.03 3.84 2.84
N TRP A 33 1.92 2.50 2.93
CA TRP A 33 0.62 1.84 2.77
C TRP A 33 -0.35 2.16 3.91
N ASP A 34 0.14 2.30 5.15
CA ASP A 34 -0.68 2.77 6.26
C ASP A 34 -1.26 4.17 5.99
N GLY A 35 -0.44 5.12 5.53
CA GLY A 35 -0.88 6.46 5.14
C GLY A 35 -1.84 6.46 3.95
N PHE A 36 -1.60 5.60 2.96
CA PHE A 36 -2.46 5.49 1.78
C PHE A 36 -3.87 5.01 2.15
N PHE A 37 -4.00 3.97 2.99
CA PHE A 37 -5.32 3.49 3.39
C PHE A 37 -6.04 4.48 4.32
N GLU A 38 -5.31 5.26 5.11
CA GLU A 38 -5.88 6.31 5.94
C GLU A 38 -6.54 7.43 5.11
N VAL A 39 -6.12 7.66 3.85
CA VAL A 39 -6.83 8.55 2.92
C VAL A 39 -8.31 8.17 2.81
N PHE A 40 -8.61 6.87 2.86
CA PHE A 40 -9.95 6.31 2.75
C PHE A 40 -10.56 5.93 4.11
N GLY A 41 -9.88 6.25 5.22
CA GLY A 41 -10.31 5.88 6.57
C GLY A 41 -10.32 4.36 6.80
N VAL A 42 -9.51 3.63 6.04
CA VAL A 42 -9.38 2.18 6.15
C VAL A 42 -8.15 1.87 6.97
N SER A 43 -8.31 1.16 8.08
CA SER A 43 -7.15 0.64 8.79
C SER A 43 -6.59 -0.55 8.03
N ARG A 44 -5.32 -0.48 7.62
CA ARG A 44 -4.61 -1.59 6.97
C ARG A 44 -4.74 -2.90 7.74
N ARG A 45 -4.63 -2.86 9.08
CA ARG A 45 -4.76 -4.04 9.97
C ARG A 45 -6.09 -4.78 9.81
N ARG A 46 -7.16 -4.09 9.37
CA ARG A 46 -8.48 -4.69 9.15
C ARG A 46 -8.61 -5.40 7.82
N VAL A 47 -7.85 -5.00 6.80
CA VAL A 47 -8.13 -5.38 5.41
C VAL A 47 -6.98 -6.11 4.73
N ALA A 48 -5.76 -5.97 5.23
CA ALA A 48 -4.57 -6.39 4.51
C ALA A 48 -3.64 -7.27 5.34
N SER A 49 -3.12 -8.31 4.69
CA SER A 49 -1.98 -9.09 5.18
C SER A 49 -0.74 -8.66 4.39
N PHE A 50 0.32 -8.30 5.10
CA PHE A 50 1.62 -8.08 4.47
C PHE A 50 2.31 -9.42 4.18
N GLU A 51 3.28 -9.37 3.28
CA GLU A 51 4.39 -10.32 3.28
C GLU A 51 3.95 -11.78 3.03
N ARG A 52 3.05 -11.96 2.06
CA ARG A 52 2.44 -13.25 1.78
C ARG A 52 3.26 -14.03 0.76
N ARG A 53 3.87 -15.14 1.20
CA ARG A 53 4.41 -16.16 0.29
C ARG A 53 3.31 -16.81 -0.52
N VAL A 54 3.52 -16.93 -1.82
CA VAL A 54 2.61 -17.59 -2.76
C VAL A 54 3.37 -18.52 -3.68
N LYS A 55 2.71 -19.60 -4.12
CA LYS A 55 3.23 -20.45 -5.18
C LYS A 55 2.80 -19.89 -6.53
N LYS A 56 3.74 -19.60 -7.40
CA LYS A 56 3.50 -19.19 -8.78
C LYS A 56 3.14 -20.42 -9.64
N ILE A 57 2.52 -20.16 -10.79
CA ILE A 57 2.07 -21.21 -11.72
C ILE A 57 3.26 -22.01 -12.28
N ASP A 58 4.43 -21.38 -12.40
CA ASP A 58 5.69 -22.02 -12.82
C ASP A 58 6.36 -22.85 -11.70
N GLY A 59 5.69 -23.03 -10.56
CA GLY A 59 6.17 -23.81 -9.43
C GLY A 59 7.16 -23.07 -8.52
N LYS A 60 7.55 -21.83 -8.86
CA LYS A 60 8.43 -21.02 -8.04
C LYS A 60 7.68 -20.36 -6.89
N ASP A 61 8.42 -20.04 -5.83
CA ASP A 61 7.89 -19.20 -4.77
C ASP A 61 7.91 -17.73 -5.20
N GLY A 62 6.87 -17.01 -4.83
CA GLY A 62 6.71 -15.58 -5.00
C GLY A 62 6.33 -14.92 -3.70
N TYR A 63 6.36 -13.60 -3.71
CA TYR A 63 5.95 -12.79 -2.59
C TYR A 63 4.92 -11.78 -3.06
N ILE A 64 4.04 -11.40 -2.14
CA ILE A 64 3.12 -10.28 -2.32
C ILE A 64 3.39 -9.36 -1.14
N ASP A 65 3.73 -8.12 -1.43
CA ASP A 65 4.01 -7.13 -0.39
C ASP A 65 2.74 -6.90 0.43
N LEU A 66 1.61 -6.62 -0.23
CA LEU A 66 0.33 -6.46 0.46
C LEU A 66 -0.83 -7.10 -0.31
N LEU A 67 -1.65 -7.86 0.42
CA LEU A 67 -2.87 -8.46 -0.11
C LEU A 67 -4.12 -8.08 0.70
N TRP A 68 -5.08 -7.44 0.04
CA TRP A 68 -6.48 -7.39 0.45
C TRP A 68 -7.27 -8.37 -0.42
N LYS A 69 -7.56 -9.54 0.14
CA LYS A 69 -8.15 -10.67 -0.60
C LYS A 69 -9.46 -10.27 -1.30
N GLY A 70 -9.51 -10.48 -2.61
CA GLY A 70 -10.68 -10.21 -3.46
C GLY A 70 -10.87 -8.74 -3.85
N VAL A 71 -9.96 -7.85 -3.43
CA VAL A 71 -10.07 -6.40 -3.67
C VAL A 71 -8.80 -5.84 -4.28
N LEU A 72 -7.64 -6.08 -3.66
CA LEU A 72 -6.39 -5.44 -4.05
C LEU A 72 -5.17 -6.35 -3.81
N LEU A 73 -4.27 -6.40 -4.80
CA LEU A 73 -2.95 -7.01 -4.70
C LEU A 73 -1.92 -5.95 -5.05
N ILE A 74 -0.87 -5.84 -4.24
CA ILE A 74 0.15 -4.81 -4.34
C ILE A 74 1.54 -5.43 -4.37
N GLU A 75 2.34 -4.95 -5.32
CA GLU A 75 3.80 -5.01 -5.32
C GLU A 75 4.33 -3.59 -5.07
N HIS A 76 5.33 -3.45 -4.21
CA HIS A 76 5.99 -2.20 -3.87
C HIS A 76 7.47 -2.31 -4.23
N LYS A 77 8.02 -1.25 -4.83
CA LYS A 77 9.41 -1.18 -5.27
C LYS A 77 9.99 0.19 -4.97
N SER A 78 11.29 0.23 -4.70
CA SER A 78 12.04 1.47 -4.61
C SER A 78 11.97 2.22 -5.92
N ARG A 79 12.05 3.56 -5.86
CA ARG A 79 12.01 4.39 -7.06
C ARG A 79 13.15 4.01 -8.01
N GLY A 80 12.81 3.75 -9.27
CA GLY A 80 13.78 3.39 -10.32
C GLY A 80 14.19 1.90 -10.33
N LYS A 81 13.54 1.06 -9.52
CA LYS A 81 13.61 -0.40 -9.66
C LYS A 81 12.45 -0.91 -10.52
N ASP A 82 12.67 -2.03 -11.20
CA ASP A 82 11.65 -2.68 -12.01
C ASP A 82 10.59 -3.37 -11.13
N LEU A 83 9.33 -3.24 -11.55
CA LEU A 83 8.16 -3.94 -11.01
C LEU A 83 8.09 -5.38 -11.53
#